data_AF-A0A550CRD8-F1
#
_entry.id   AF-A0A550CRD8-F1
#
_cell.length_a   1.000
_cell.length_b   1.000
_cell.length_c   1.000
_cell.angle_alpha   90.00
_cell.angle_beta   90.00
_cell.angle_gamma   90.00
#
_symmetry.space_group_name_H-M   'P 1'
#
loop_
_entity.id
_entity.type
_entity.pdbx_description
1 polymer ?
#
loop_
_entity_poly.entity_id
_entity_poly.type
_entity_poly.pdbx_seq_one_letter_code
_entity_poly.pdbx_strand_id
1 'polypeptide(L)'
;MADGDEQEVSSQSSNPTYKVKRTWDHYYCTCPAWRNQGGAPTNARTCKHLKALLGEEYELARLKLKNPYGQQPKPSLSKGKKRKKADDDDADDKPASKKSKPASTKLKAPFKEVLLANKWDLDDGLDPTGWWMSEKLDGVRVYYDGERMWSRLGNLFTPPQWFLDKLPKNVHLDGELFGGRGTFQSTVSIVKTINSPHWKNITFQVFDIPSLASQPFEDRLDALKKLVGKRGGSQRSRQVVLVWQEKVRDRQHVLDHLKHIEQLGGEGVMLRKPGSAYEFKRSGTLLKVKTFYDAEALVTGYLPGKGKHKGATGALKCQMASGSVF
;
A
#
# COMPACT_ATOMS: atom_id res chain seq x y z
N MET A 1 -11.91 25.93 -3.01
CA MET A 1 -10.93 25.49 -4.02
C MET A 1 -11.50 24.28 -4.75
N ALA A 2 -11.62 24.37 -6.07
CA ALA A 2 -11.86 23.23 -6.95
C ALA A 2 -10.65 22.30 -7.00
N ASP A 3 -10.84 21.08 -7.49
CA ASP A 3 -9.73 20.15 -7.70
C ASP A 3 -8.76 20.70 -8.75
N GLY A 4 -7.46 20.62 -8.48
CA GLY A 4 -6.39 21.17 -9.31
C GLY A 4 -6.01 22.61 -8.96
N ASP A 5 -6.83 23.33 -8.19
CA ASP A 5 -6.56 24.73 -7.82
C ASP A 5 -5.27 24.86 -7.01
N GLU A 6 -4.48 25.88 -7.33
CA GLU A 6 -3.29 26.28 -6.58
C GLU A 6 -3.42 27.74 -6.14
N GLN A 7 -3.04 28.02 -4.89
CA GLN A 7 -3.09 29.35 -4.31
C GLN A 7 -1.83 29.62 -3.47
N GLU A 8 -1.26 30.81 -3.61
CA GLU A 8 -0.16 31.25 -2.76
C GLU A 8 -0.69 31.84 -1.45
N VAL A 9 -0.07 31.45 -0.34
CA VAL A 9 -0.42 31.91 1.00
C VAL A 9 0.83 32.47 1.68
N SER A 10 0.73 33.69 2.20
CA SER A 10 1.81 34.35 2.94
C SER A 10 1.87 33.85 4.37
N SER A 11 3.08 33.85 4.93
CA SER A 11 3.24 33.56 6.35
C SER A 11 2.96 34.84 7.17
N GLN A 12 2.16 34.72 8.23
CA GLN A 12 1.86 35.84 9.14
C GLN A 12 3.09 36.33 9.95
N SER A 13 4.23 35.63 9.90
CA SER A 13 5.38 35.86 10.79
C SER A 13 6.72 36.07 10.07
N SER A 14 6.75 35.99 8.74
CA SER A 14 7.96 36.13 7.92
C SER A 14 7.62 36.21 6.41
N ASN A 15 8.59 36.62 5.59
CA ASN A 15 8.49 36.81 4.14
C ASN A 15 8.30 35.56 3.23
N PRO A 16 8.45 34.27 3.63
CA PRO A 16 8.26 33.19 2.67
C PRO A 16 6.77 33.02 2.34
N THR A 17 6.47 32.97 1.04
CA THR A 17 5.20 32.49 0.49
C THR A 17 5.21 30.97 0.39
N TYR A 18 4.07 30.35 0.63
CA TYR A 18 3.87 28.91 0.50
C TYR A 18 2.78 28.64 -0.53
N LYS A 19 2.84 27.49 -1.20
CA LYS A 19 1.81 27.07 -2.14
C LYS A 19 0.86 26.12 -1.45
N VAL A 20 -0.42 26.39 -1.56
CA VAL A 20 -1.51 25.49 -1.21
C VAL A 20 -2.12 24.96 -2.49
N LYS A 21 -2.22 23.64 -2.61
CA LYS A 21 -2.85 22.96 -3.75
C LYS A 21 -4.02 22.13 -3.27
N ARG A 22 -5.15 22.23 -3.95
CA ARG A 22 -6.24 21.27 -3.81
C ARG A 22 -6.00 20.13 -4.80
N THR A 23 -5.74 18.95 -4.29
CA THR A 23 -5.91 17.70 -5.06
C THR A 23 -7.30 17.16 -4.78
N TRP A 24 -7.78 16.14 -5.50
CA TRP A 24 -9.15 15.65 -5.33
C TRP A 24 -9.42 15.14 -3.90
N ASP A 25 -8.38 14.64 -3.20
CA ASP A 25 -8.48 13.98 -1.90
C ASP A 25 -8.00 14.82 -0.70
N HIS A 26 -7.09 15.77 -0.89
CA HIS A 26 -6.54 16.59 0.19
C HIS A 26 -6.15 18.00 -0.22
N TYR A 27 -5.76 18.78 0.78
CA TYR A 27 -5.08 20.05 0.59
C TYR A 27 -3.61 19.85 0.93
N TYR A 28 -2.75 20.14 -0.04
CA TYR A 28 -1.31 20.10 0.10
C TYR A 28 -0.81 21.51 0.44
N CYS A 29 0.14 21.64 1.38
CA CYS A 29 0.80 22.92 1.64
C CYS A 29 2.31 22.72 1.67
N THR A 30 3.07 23.58 0.99
CA THR A 30 4.54 23.51 0.96
C THR A 30 5.20 23.96 2.27
N CYS A 31 4.44 24.42 3.27
CA CYS A 31 5.02 24.88 4.53
C CYS A 31 5.61 23.73 5.36
N PRO A 32 6.70 23.97 6.13
CA PRO A 32 7.33 22.93 6.95
C PRO A 32 6.37 22.29 7.95
N ALA A 33 5.45 23.08 8.53
CA ALA A 33 4.48 22.59 9.51
C ALA A 33 3.53 21.53 8.93
N TRP A 34 3.20 21.61 7.64
CA TRP A 34 2.40 20.61 6.95
C TRP A 34 3.27 19.45 6.44
N ARG A 35 4.41 19.74 5.80
CA ARG A 35 5.30 18.71 5.22
C ARG A 35 5.84 17.73 6.27
N ASN A 36 6.14 18.24 7.46
CA ASN A 36 6.80 17.48 8.53
C ASN A 36 5.82 16.88 9.55
N GLN A 37 4.50 16.88 9.30
CA GLN A 37 3.51 16.23 10.16
C GLN A 37 3.57 14.69 10.03
N GLY A 38 4.58 14.10 10.66
CA GLY A 38 4.68 12.66 10.85
C GLY A 38 3.59 12.15 11.79
N GLY A 39 2.93 11.04 11.43
CA GLY A 39 1.89 10.40 12.24
C GLY A 39 0.45 10.73 11.84
N ALA A 40 0.22 11.80 11.07
CA ALA A 40 -1.06 12.06 10.42
C ALA A 40 -1.00 11.61 8.95
N PRO A 41 -2.04 10.94 8.42
CA PRO A 41 -2.11 10.65 6.99
C PRO A 41 -2.14 11.96 6.20
N THR A 42 -1.60 11.97 4.99
CA THR A 42 -1.41 13.20 4.17
C THR A 42 -2.70 14.02 4.04
N ASN A 43 -3.83 13.34 3.87
CA ASN A 43 -5.14 13.97 3.75
C ASN A 43 -5.78 14.41 5.07
N ALA A 44 -5.10 14.19 6.20
CA ALA A 44 -5.45 14.73 7.52
C ALA A 44 -4.28 15.53 8.13
N ARG A 45 -3.37 16.02 7.28
CA ARG A 45 -2.41 17.04 7.69
C ARG A 45 -3.05 18.42 7.64
N THR A 46 -2.66 19.28 8.56
CA THR A 46 -3.16 20.66 8.69
C THR A 46 -2.02 21.63 8.91
N CYS A 47 -2.24 22.91 8.70
CA CYS A 47 -1.32 23.96 9.15
C CYS A 47 -2.10 25.26 9.35
N LYS A 48 -1.43 26.28 9.92
CA LYS A 48 -2.03 27.62 10.09
C LYS A 48 -2.54 28.21 8.76
N HIS A 49 -1.89 27.91 7.65
CA HIS A 49 -2.30 28.43 6.34
C HIS A 49 -3.57 27.75 5.81
N LEU A 50 -3.72 26.43 6.01
CA LEU A 50 -4.95 25.73 5.64
C LEU A 50 -6.13 26.16 6.52
N LYS A 51 -5.91 26.36 7.82
CA LYS A 51 -6.92 26.92 8.73
C LYS A 51 -7.38 28.31 8.31
N ALA A 52 -6.44 29.19 7.95
CA ALA A 52 -6.76 30.53 7.49
C ALA A 52 -7.48 30.52 6.13
N LEU A 53 -7.08 29.64 5.21
CA LEU A 53 -7.64 29.57 3.87
C LEU A 53 -9.02 28.91 3.81
N LEU A 54 -9.21 27.83 4.57
CA LEU A 54 -10.42 27.00 4.51
C LEU A 54 -11.42 27.32 5.63
N GLY A 55 -10.99 28.05 6.65
CA GLY A 55 -11.74 28.27 7.89
C GLY A 55 -11.46 27.18 8.94
N GLU A 56 -11.39 27.57 10.22
CA GLU A 56 -11.06 26.64 11.31
C GLU A 56 -12.12 25.54 11.48
N GLU A 57 -13.40 25.88 11.37
CA GLU A 57 -14.51 24.91 11.53
C GLU A 57 -14.48 23.84 10.44
N TYR A 58 -14.32 24.26 9.18
CA TYR A 58 -14.20 23.34 8.05
C TYR A 58 -12.96 22.45 8.20
N GLU A 59 -11.83 23.03 8.59
CA GLU A 59 -10.58 22.29 8.75
C GLU A 59 -10.69 21.25 9.88
N LEU A 60 -11.34 21.59 11.00
CA LEU A 60 -11.60 20.65 12.10
C LEU A 60 -12.52 19.51 11.66
N ALA A 61 -13.61 19.81 10.97
CA ALA A 61 -14.52 18.81 10.43
C ALA A 61 -13.80 17.87 9.44
N ARG A 62 -12.97 18.43 8.55
CA ARG A 62 -12.14 17.68 7.60
C ARG A 62 -11.17 16.74 8.31
N LEU A 63 -10.49 17.21 9.35
CA LEU A 63 -9.55 16.38 10.13
C LEU A 63 -10.26 15.22 10.82
N LYS A 64 -11.44 15.46 11.42
CA LYS A 64 -12.26 14.42 12.05
C LYS A 64 -12.74 13.38 11.03
N LEU A 65 -13.16 13.81 9.84
CA LEU A 65 -13.61 12.91 8.77
C LEU A 65 -12.48 12.08 8.16
N LYS A 66 -11.30 12.69 7.94
CA LYS A 66 -10.18 12.06 7.25
C LYS A 66 -9.28 11.23 8.17
N ASN A 67 -9.37 11.43 9.49
CA ASN A 67 -8.62 10.67 10.49
C ASN A 67 -9.44 10.45 11.76
N PRO A 68 -10.54 9.66 11.69
CA PRO A 68 -11.48 9.50 12.80
C PRO A 68 -10.86 8.87 14.07
N TYR A 69 -9.80 8.08 13.90
CA TYR A 69 -9.10 7.39 15.00
C TYR A 69 -7.72 7.97 15.33
N GLY A 70 -7.32 9.07 14.68
CA GLY A 70 -6.01 9.70 14.92
C GLY A 70 -6.05 10.76 16.02
N GLN A 71 -4.89 11.02 16.63
CA GLN A 71 -4.77 12.07 17.64
C GLN A 71 -5.09 13.44 17.01
N GLN A 72 -6.11 14.10 17.54
CA GLN A 72 -6.49 15.46 17.14
C GLN A 72 -5.34 16.42 17.47
N PRO A 73 -4.96 17.34 16.57
CA PRO A 73 -3.97 18.36 16.89
C PRO A 73 -4.51 19.25 18.00
N LYS A 74 -3.78 19.34 19.12
CA LYS A 74 -4.14 20.21 20.24
C LYS A 74 -4.19 21.67 19.76
N PRO A 75 -5.20 22.46 20.16
CA PRO A 75 -5.22 23.89 19.86
C PRO A 75 -3.98 24.56 20.46
N SER A 76 -3.22 25.28 19.64
CA SER A 76 -2.06 26.03 20.07
C SER A 76 -2.52 27.28 20.81
N LEU A 77 -2.58 27.23 22.14
CA LEU A 77 -2.66 28.44 22.96
C LEU A 77 -1.34 29.22 22.80
N SER A 78 -1.41 30.35 22.11
CA SER A 78 -0.34 31.33 22.03
C SER A 78 -0.11 31.97 23.40
N LYS A 79 0.94 31.57 24.12
CA LYS A 79 1.54 32.43 25.15
C LYS A 79 2.94 32.84 24.69
N GLY A 80 3.05 34.09 24.27
CA GLY A 80 4.33 34.74 24.01
C GLY A 80 5.20 34.69 25.26
N LYS A 81 6.42 34.16 25.14
CA LYS A 81 7.40 34.16 26.22
C LYS A 81 8.36 35.33 25.99
N LYS A 82 8.05 36.48 26.62
CA LYS A 82 9.06 37.50 26.93
C LYS A 82 10.10 36.83 27.83
N ARG A 83 11.35 36.77 27.37
CA ARG A 83 12.50 36.40 28.20
C ARG A 83 12.83 37.59 29.11
N LYS A 84 12.69 37.42 30.43
CA LYS A 84 13.51 38.14 31.41
C LYS A 84 14.33 37.11 32.19
N LYS A 85 15.58 37.47 32.43
CA LYS A 85 16.64 36.74 33.11
C LYS A 85 16.77 37.33 34.52
N ALA A 86 16.82 36.52 35.56
CA ALA A 86 17.41 36.81 36.86
C ALA A 86 17.49 35.50 37.68
N ASP A 87 18.59 35.39 38.42
CA ASP A 87 19.06 34.28 39.24
C ASP A 87 18.37 34.16 40.62
N ASP A 88 18.67 33.02 41.22
CA ASP A 88 18.73 32.62 42.64
C ASP A 88 17.50 32.17 43.45
N ASP A 89 17.70 30.93 43.91
CA ASP A 89 17.47 30.33 45.23
C ASP A 89 16.10 29.85 45.75
N ASP A 90 16.20 28.57 46.14
CA ASP A 90 15.62 27.86 47.27
C ASP A 90 14.33 27.04 47.16
N ALA A 91 14.38 25.97 47.95
CA ALA A 91 13.65 24.71 47.91
C ALA A 91 12.12 24.81 48.03
N ASP A 92 11.41 23.85 47.41
CA ASP A 92 10.58 22.92 48.18
C ASP A 92 10.00 21.75 47.35
N ASP A 93 9.84 20.65 48.07
CA ASP A 93 9.46 19.30 47.67
C ASP A 93 7.96 19.16 47.33
N LYS A 94 7.62 18.52 46.20
CA LYS A 94 6.40 17.70 46.00
C LYS A 94 6.34 16.99 44.64
N PRO A 95 5.70 15.81 44.57
CA PRO A 95 6.08 14.75 43.63
C PRO A 95 5.54 14.96 42.21
N ALA A 96 6.42 14.70 41.24
CA ALA A 96 6.11 14.69 39.83
C ALA A 96 5.13 13.54 39.49
N SER A 97 3.86 13.88 39.32
CA SER A 97 2.90 13.05 38.61
C SER A 97 3.38 12.87 37.16
N LYS A 98 4.02 11.74 36.88
CA LYS A 98 4.31 11.28 35.52
C LYS A 98 2.98 11.08 34.80
N LYS A 99 2.48 12.12 34.12
CA LYS A 99 1.44 11.99 33.10
C LYS A 99 2.02 11.18 31.95
N SER A 100 1.87 9.86 32.04
CA SER A 100 2.10 8.92 30.95
C SER A 100 1.26 9.38 29.75
N LYS A 101 1.94 9.71 28.64
CA LYS A 101 1.28 9.89 27.35
C LYS A 101 0.51 8.60 27.03
N PRO A 102 -0.78 8.65 26.66
CA PRO A 102 -1.46 7.46 26.20
C PRO A 102 -0.75 6.95 24.95
N ALA A 103 -0.19 5.74 25.05
CA ALA A 103 0.38 5.05 23.91
C ALA A 103 -0.75 4.84 22.90
N SER A 104 -0.66 5.46 21.73
CA SER A 104 -1.49 5.09 20.60
C SER A 104 -1.07 3.67 20.19
N THR A 105 -1.80 2.66 20.64
CA THR A 105 -1.59 1.28 20.25
C THR A 105 -1.84 1.17 18.76
N LYS A 106 -0.78 1.25 17.94
CA LYS A 106 -0.89 0.99 16.50
C LYS A 106 -1.39 -0.45 16.33
N LEU A 107 -2.52 -0.61 15.66
CA LEU A 107 -3.04 -1.91 15.24
C LEU A 107 -1.93 -2.67 14.51
N LYS A 108 -1.69 -3.93 14.92
CA LYS A 108 -0.71 -4.82 14.29
C LYS A 108 -1.44 -5.79 13.38
N ALA A 109 -0.83 -6.08 12.23
CA ALA A 109 -1.35 -7.10 11.33
C ALA A 109 -1.39 -8.47 12.03
N PRO A 110 -2.36 -9.34 11.70
CA PRO A 110 -2.49 -10.67 12.29
C PRO A 110 -1.45 -11.67 11.76
N PHE A 111 -0.50 -11.22 10.96
CA PHE A 111 0.56 -12.03 10.36
C PHE A 111 1.91 -11.30 10.45
N LYS A 112 3.00 -12.07 10.48
CA LYS A 112 4.37 -11.54 10.35
C LYS A 112 4.79 -11.46 8.88
N GLU A 113 4.47 -12.51 8.13
CA GLU A 113 4.72 -12.65 6.70
C GLU A 113 3.50 -13.28 6.02
N VAL A 114 3.47 -13.23 4.70
CA VAL A 114 2.51 -13.95 3.84
C VAL A 114 3.29 -14.93 2.99
N LEU A 115 2.61 -15.84 2.29
CA LEU A 115 3.28 -16.74 1.36
C LEU A 115 3.93 -15.95 0.22
N LEU A 116 5.25 -16.10 0.06
CA LEU A 116 6.03 -15.44 -0.98
C LEU A 116 6.59 -16.44 -1.99
N ALA A 117 6.55 -16.04 -3.26
CA ALA A 117 6.95 -16.89 -4.37
C ALA A 117 8.45 -16.87 -4.66
N ASN A 118 9.05 -18.04 -4.92
CA ASN A 118 10.38 -18.15 -5.53
C ASN A 118 10.35 -17.92 -7.04
N LYS A 119 11.49 -17.62 -7.66
CA LYS A 119 11.61 -17.57 -9.12
C LYS A 119 11.49 -19.00 -9.67
N TRP A 120 10.75 -19.19 -10.75
CA TRP A 120 10.90 -20.37 -11.61
C TRP A 120 11.67 -19.95 -12.86
N ASP A 121 12.70 -20.72 -13.20
CA ASP A 121 13.63 -20.38 -14.27
C ASP A 121 13.15 -20.90 -15.62
N LEU A 122 13.28 -20.06 -16.65
CA LEU A 122 12.79 -20.33 -18.00
C LEU A 122 13.62 -21.38 -18.74
N ASP A 123 14.85 -21.65 -18.30
CA ASP A 123 15.74 -22.61 -18.94
C ASP A 123 15.87 -23.90 -18.13
N ASP A 124 16.06 -23.80 -16.81
CA ASP A 124 16.36 -24.95 -15.94
C ASP A 124 15.35 -25.17 -14.80
N GLY A 125 14.23 -24.43 -14.80
CA GLY A 125 13.19 -24.58 -13.80
C GLY A 125 12.63 -26.01 -13.74
N LEU A 126 12.21 -26.44 -12.55
CA LEU A 126 11.62 -27.76 -12.32
C LEU A 126 10.48 -28.07 -13.30
N ASP A 127 10.21 -29.35 -13.53
CA ASP A 127 9.05 -29.79 -14.31
C ASP A 127 7.73 -29.35 -13.62
N PRO A 128 6.96 -28.43 -14.23
CA PRO A 128 5.75 -27.90 -13.61
C PRO A 128 4.53 -28.78 -13.86
N THR A 129 4.68 -29.95 -14.50
CA THR A 129 3.55 -30.86 -14.81
C THR A 129 2.72 -31.17 -13.57
N GLY A 130 1.40 -30.98 -13.68
CA GLY A 130 0.45 -31.17 -12.60
C GLY A 130 0.34 -30.00 -11.61
N TRP A 131 1.22 -29.01 -11.65
CA TRP A 131 1.09 -27.79 -10.85
C TRP A 131 -0.12 -26.97 -11.28
N TRP A 132 -0.57 -26.09 -10.41
CA TRP A 132 -1.59 -25.10 -10.76
C TRP A 132 -0.93 -23.83 -11.27
N MET A 133 -1.47 -23.25 -12.33
CA MET A 133 -1.03 -21.97 -12.88
C MET A 133 -2.15 -20.93 -12.87
N SER A 134 -1.76 -19.68 -12.71
CA SER A 134 -2.62 -18.50 -12.82
C SER A 134 -1.84 -17.29 -13.33
N GLU A 135 -2.53 -16.28 -13.83
CA GLU A 135 -1.90 -15.00 -14.16
C GLU A 135 -1.26 -14.36 -12.92
N LYS A 136 -0.02 -13.90 -13.06
CA LYS A 136 0.60 -12.99 -12.11
C LYS A 136 0.06 -11.57 -12.36
N LEU A 137 -0.66 -11.06 -11.37
CA LEU A 137 -1.27 -9.73 -11.43
C LEU A 137 -0.30 -8.66 -10.91
N ASP A 138 -0.13 -7.59 -11.69
CA ASP A 138 0.64 -6.40 -11.29
C ASP A 138 -0.23 -5.41 -10.52
N GLY A 139 -0.63 -5.80 -9.30
CA GLY A 139 -1.48 -5.01 -8.42
C GLY A 139 -0.81 -4.71 -7.09
N VAL A 140 -1.63 -4.53 -6.05
CA VAL A 140 -1.15 -4.34 -4.67
C VAL A 140 -1.63 -5.47 -3.78
N ARG A 141 -0.68 -6.31 -3.33
CA ARG A 141 -0.94 -7.44 -2.41
C ARG A 141 -1.70 -7.00 -1.18
N VAL A 142 -2.79 -7.71 -0.90
CA VAL A 142 -3.63 -7.50 0.27
C VAL A 142 -3.96 -8.82 0.97
N TYR A 143 -3.82 -8.80 2.28
CA TYR A 143 -4.30 -9.82 3.18
C TYR A 143 -5.55 -9.28 3.87
N TYR A 144 -6.69 -9.93 3.68
CA TYR A 144 -7.93 -9.59 4.36
C TYR A 144 -8.13 -10.55 5.54
N ASP A 145 -8.34 -10.02 6.74
CA ASP A 145 -8.41 -10.81 7.98
C ASP A 145 -9.83 -11.13 8.45
N GLY A 146 -10.82 -11.01 7.57
CA GLY A 146 -12.24 -11.13 7.94
C GLY A 146 -12.89 -9.81 8.35
N GLU A 147 -12.10 -8.77 8.59
CA GLU A 147 -12.60 -7.44 8.97
C GLU A 147 -11.92 -6.33 8.16
N ARG A 148 -10.60 -6.37 8.08
CA ARG A 148 -9.69 -5.33 7.58
C ARG A 148 -8.80 -5.87 6.47
N MET A 149 -8.35 -4.94 5.64
CA MET A 149 -7.40 -5.19 4.57
C MET A 149 -6.01 -4.67 4.95
N TRP A 150 -5.01 -5.54 4.88
CA TRP A 150 -3.63 -5.28 5.24
C TRP A 150 -2.72 -5.42 4.04
N SER A 151 -1.82 -4.46 3.84
CA SER A 151 -0.68 -4.63 2.94
C SER A 151 0.28 -5.69 3.47
N ARG A 152 1.14 -6.20 2.59
CA ARG A 152 2.22 -7.13 2.94
C ARG A 152 3.10 -6.67 4.12
N LEU A 153 3.28 -5.36 4.30
CA LEU A 153 4.10 -4.79 5.37
C LEU A 153 3.29 -4.44 6.64
N GLY A 154 2.02 -4.87 6.70
CA GLY A 154 1.15 -4.67 7.86
C GLY A 154 0.55 -3.27 7.96
N ASN A 155 0.60 -2.45 6.90
CA ASN A 155 -0.16 -1.20 6.86
C ASN A 155 -1.61 -1.47 6.45
N LEU A 156 -2.56 -0.82 7.11
CA LEU A 156 -3.98 -0.89 6.76
C LEU A 156 -4.28 -0.17 5.44
N PHE A 157 -5.09 -0.81 4.61
CA PHE A 157 -5.84 -0.13 3.57
C PHE A 157 -7.16 0.40 4.15
N THR A 158 -7.73 1.39 3.49
CA THR A 158 -9.02 1.98 3.87
C THR A 158 -10.02 1.87 2.70
N PRO A 159 -10.43 0.64 2.35
CA PRO A 159 -11.52 0.45 1.39
C PRO A 159 -12.82 1.08 1.92
N PRO A 160 -13.70 1.59 1.06
CA PRO A 160 -15.03 2.01 1.45
C PRO A 160 -15.83 0.87 2.08
N GLN A 161 -16.76 1.19 2.98
CA GLN A 161 -17.57 0.19 3.67
C GLN A 161 -18.33 -0.74 2.72
N TRP A 162 -18.90 -0.18 1.64
CA TRP A 162 -19.61 -0.96 0.62
C TRP A 162 -18.75 -2.06 -0.02
N PHE A 163 -17.43 -1.90 -0.03
CA PHE A 163 -16.49 -2.91 -0.53
C PHE A 163 -16.29 -4.02 0.50
N LEU A 164 -16.08 -3.65 1.77
CA LEU A 164 -15.91 -4.60 2.88
C LEU A 164 -17.18 -5.41 3.16
N ASP A 165 -18.35 -4.85 2.89
CA ASP A 165 -19.65 -5.53 3.05
C ASP A 165 -19.84 -6.68 2.03
N LYS A 166 -19.03 -6.74 0.97
CA LYS A 166 -19.03 -7.85 -0.01
C LYS A 166 -18.10 -8.99 0.39
N LEU A 167 -17.35 -8.85 1.49
CA LEU A 167 -16.36 -9.83 1.91
C LEU A 167 -16.89 -10.70 3.05
N PRO A 168 -16.56 -12.01 3.06
CA PRO A 168 -16.92 -12.88 4.16
C PRO A 168 -16.27 -12.42 5.47
N LYS A 169 -16.89 -12.67 6.63
CA LYS A 169 -16.34 -12.23 7.93
C LYS A 169 -15.52 -13.30 8.66
N ASN A 170 -15.68 -14.56 8.30
CA ASN A 170 -15.15 -15.70 9.06
C ASN A 170 -13.97 -16.40 8.38
N VAL A 171 -13.35 -15.78 7.38
CA VAL A 171 -12.20 -16.33 6.67
C VAL A 171 -11.18 -15.24 6.39
N HIS A 172 -9.91 -15.63 6.38
CA HIS A 172 -8.84 -14.76 5.90
C HIS A 172 -8.63 -15.05 4.42
N LEU A 173 -8.48 -14.00 3.63
CA LEU A 173 -8.29 -14.09 2.18
C LEU A 173 -6.98 -13.45 1.79
N ASP A 174 -6.30 -14.05 0.83
CA ASP A 174 -5.08 -13.52 0.25
C ASP A 174 -5.30 -13.26 -1.24
N GLY A 175 -4.95 -12.05 -1.68
CA GLY A 175 -5.26 -11.60 -3.01
C GLY A 175 -4.53 -10.32 -3.40
N GLU A 176 -4.87 -9.80 -4.57
CA GLU A 176 -4.30 -8.58 -5.12
C GLU A 176 -5.40 -7.52 -5.31
N LEU A 177 -5.19 -6.30 -4.84
CA LEU A 177 -6.00 -5.16 -5.29
C LEU A 177 -5.54 -4.78 -6.70
N PHE A 178 -6.44 -4.87 -7.67
CA PHE A 178 -6.10 -4.81 -9.09
C PHE A 178 -7.07 -3.91 -9.86
N GLY A 179 -6.52 -2.89 -10.51
CA GLY A 179 -7.25 -1.96 -11.38
C GLY A 179 -7.22 -2.31 -12.87
N GLY A 180 -6.63 -3.45 -13.24
CA GLY A 180 -6.42 -3.87 -14.63
C GLY A 180 -4.95 -3.89 -15.04
N ARG A 181 -4.67 -4.45 -16.22
CA ARG A 181 -3.30 -4.57 -16.75
C ARG A 181 -2.73 -3.19 -17.09
N GLY A 182 -1.45 -2.98 -16.81
CA GLY A 182 -0.77 -1.71 -17.05
C GLY A 182 -1.19 -0.54 -16.13
N THR A 183 -2.02 -0.79 -15.11
CA THR A 183 -2.55 0.27 -14.22
C THR A 183 -1.96 0.23 -12.82
N PHE A 184 -0.79 -0.37 -12.62
CA PHE A 184 -0.17 -0.52 -11.30
C PHE A 184 -0.04 0.83 -10.56
N GLN A 185 0.48 1.87 -11.22
CA GLN A 185 0.69 3.18 -10.59
C GLN A 185 -0.63 3.82 -10.13
N SER A 186 -1.67 3.78 -10.97
CA SER A 186 -2.99 4.31 -10.60
C SER A 186 -3.66 3.46 -9.52
N THR A 187 -3.52 2.14 -9.57
CA THR A 187 -3.98 1.20 -8.53
C THR A 187 -3.35 1.56 -7.19
N VAL A 188 -2.02 1.70 -7.13
CA VAL A 188 -1.28 2.11 -5.93
C VAL A 188 -1.79 3.45 -5.42
N SER A 189 -1.99 4.43 -6.31
CA SER A 189 -2.51 5.74 -5.94
C SER A 189 -3.90 5.64 -5.30
N ILE A 190 -4.81 4.83 -5.87
CA ILE A 190 -6.18 4.69 -5.37
C ILE A 190 -6.19 4.02 -3.99
N VAL A 191 -5.50 2.89 -3.84
CA VAL A 191 -5.59 2.08 -2.61
C VAL A 191 -4.84 2.68 -1.43
N LYS A 192 -3.82 3.52 -1.68
CA LYS A 192 -3.11 4.27 -0.65
C LYS A 192 -3.85 5.55 -0.25
N THR A 193 -4.73 6.08 -1.09
CA THR A 193 -5.52 7.25 -0.75
C THR A 193 -6.73 6.87 0.10
N ILE A 194 -6.76 7.43 1.31
CA ILE A 194 -7.88 7.25 2.23
C ILE A 194 -9.16 7.86 1.65
N ASN A 195 -10.24 7.07 1.64
CA ASN A 195 -11.56 7.42 1.12
C ASN A 195 -11.55 7.81 -0.37
N SER A 196 -10.75 7.13 -1.20
CA SER A 196 -10.80 7.34 -2.64
C SER A 196 -12.19 7.04 -3.23
N PRO A 197 -12.79 7.91 -4.07
CA PRO A 197 -14.03 7.59 -4.77
C PRO A 197 -13.77 6.61 -5.93
N HIS A 198 -12.50 6.37 -6.28
CA HIS A 198 -12.10 5.52 -7.39
C HIS A 198 -11.96 4.04 -7.02
N TRP A 199 -12.26 3.65 -5.78
CA TRP A 199 -12.32 2.24 -5.37
C TRP A 199 -13.31 1.41 -6.21
N LYS A 200 -14.29 2.04 -6.85
CA LYS A 200 -15.18 1.38 -7.82
C LYS A 200 -14.44 0.78 -9.03
N ASN A 201 -13.22 1.24 -9.32
CA ASN A 201 -12.36 0.74 -10.40
C ASN A 201 -11.39 -0.35 -9.92
N ILE A 202 -11.41 -0.70 -8.63
CA ILE A 202 -10.53 -1.70 -8.03
C ILE A 202 -11.30 -2.98 -7.81
N THR A 203 -10.66 -4.10 -8.17
CA THR A 203 -11.11 -5.44 -7.81
C THR A 203 -10.16 -6.05 -6.79
N PHE A 204 -10.68 -6.88 -5.89
CA PHE A 204 -9.90 -7.76 -5.04
C PHE A 204 -9.85 -9.14 -5.70
N GLN A 205 -8.70 -9.45 -6.30
CA GLN A 205 -8.43 -10.68 -7.02
C GLN A 205 -7.86 -11.70 -6.04
N VAL A 206 -8.71 -12.58 -5.52
CA VAL A 206 -8.39 -13.55 -4.47
C VAL A 206 -7.79 -14.81 -5.10
N PHE A 207 -6.71 -15.32 -4.54
CA PHE A 207 -6.06 -16.56 -5.00
C PHE A 207 -5.75 -17.57 -3.88
N ASP A 208 -5.91 -17.22 -2.59
CA ASP A 208 -5.73 -18.18 -1.49
C ASP A 208 -6.54 -17.85 -0.22
N ILE A 209 -6.63 -18.78 0.73
CA ILE A 209 -7.33 -18.67 2.02
C ILE A 209 -6.37 -19.03 3.18
N PRO A 210 -5.61 -18.06 3.74
CA PRO A 210 -4.67 -18.33 4.83
C PRO A 210 -5.31 -18.89 6.11
N SER A 211 -6.61 -18.65 6.36
CA SER A 211 -7.30 -19.24 7.52
C SER A 211 -7.48 -20.76 7.41
N LEU A 212 -7.29 -21.34 6.22
CA LEU A 212 -7.29 -22.78 5.97
C LEU A 212 -5.87 -23.31 5.72
N ALA A 213 -4.84 -22.68 6.28
CA ALA A 213 -3.44 -22.91 5.91
C ALA A 213 -2.96 -24.38 5.94
N SER A 214 -3.50 -25.19 6.85
CA SER A 214 -3.14 -26.62 6.96
C SER A 214 -3.74 -27.49 5.85
N GLN A 215 -4.80 -27.03 5.19
CA GLN A 215 -5.46 -27.78 4.13
C GLN A 215 -4.65 -27.73 2.83
N PRO A 216 -4.72 -28.77 1.98
CA PRO A 216 -4.21 -28.76 0.61
C PRO A 216 -4.69 -27.56 -0.22
N PHE A 217 -3.89 -27.11 -1.19
CA PHE A 217 -4.24 -25.97 -2.04
C PHE A 217 -5.57 -26.16 -2.78
N GLU A 218 -5.83 -27.38 -3.24
CA GLU A 218 -7.06 -27.76 -3.94
C GLU A 218 -8.31 -27.52 -3.08
N ASP A 219 -8.25 -27.91 -1.80
CA ASP A 219 -9.35 -27.71 -0.86
C ASP A 219 -9.59 -26.22 -0.58
N ARG A 220 -8.50 -25.44 -0.49
CA ARG A 220 -8.60 -23.97 -0.34
C ARG A 220 -9.15 -23.32 -1.60
N LEU A 221 -8.77 -23.80 -2.78
CA LEU A 221 -9.29 -23.35 -4.07
C LEU A 221 -10.78 -23.68 -4.22
N ASP A 222 -11.22 -24.87 -3.81
CA ASP A 222 -12.63 -25.24 -3.84
C ASP A 222 -13.46 -24.45 -2.82
N ALA A 223 -12.89 -24.15 -1.65
CA ALA A 223 -13.50 -23.20 -0.72
C ALA A 223 -13.63 -21.80 -1.35
N LEU A 224 -12.62 -21.30 -2.07
CA LEU A 224 -12.74 -20.03 -2.81
C LEU A 224 -13.83 -20.07 -3.88
N LYS A 225 -13.94 -21.16 -4.64
CA LYS A 225 -15.00 -21.31 -5.65
C LYS A 225 -16.38 -21.24 -5.00
N LYS A 226 -16.59 -21.90 -3.85
CA LYS A 226 -17.86 -21.86 -3.10
C LYS A 226 -18.14 -20.49 -2.49
N LEU A 227 -17.10 -19.73 -2.11
CA LEU A 227 -17.27 -18.40 -1.52
C LEU A 227 -17.47 -17.31 -2.57
N VAL A 228 -16.55 -17.17 -3.52
CA VAL A 228 -16.48 -16.01 -4.42
C VAL A 228 -16.49 -16.40 -5.91
N GLY A 229 -16.69 -17.69 -6.22
CA GLY A 229 -16.73 -18.17 -7.59
C GLY A 229 -17.87 -17.57 -8.42
N LYS A 230 -17.62 -17.38 -9.73
CA LYS A 230 -18.59 -16.77 -10.66
C LYS A 230 -19.90 -17.55 -10.77
N ARG A 231 -19.84 -18.89 -10.62
CA ARG A 231 -20.98 -19.81 -10.68
C ARG A 231 -21.27 -20.36 -9.28
N GLY A 232 -22.31 -19.85 -8.62
CA GLY A 232 -22.78 -20.39 -7.34
C GLY A 232 -22.04 -19.92 -6.07
N GLY A 233 -21.14 -18.95 -6.16
CA GLY A 233 -20.46 -18.40 -4.99
C GLY A 233 -21.40 -17.66 -4.03
N SER A 234 -21.35 -17.95 -2.73
CA SER A 234 -22.24 -17.37 -1.72
C SER A 234 -22.03 -15.87 -1.48
N GLN A 235 -20.84 -15.36 -1.77
CA GLN A 235 -20.42 -13.96 -1.64
C GLN A 235 -20.01 -13.37 -3.00
N ARG A 236 -20.68 -13.79 -4.08
CA ARG A 236 -20.37 -13.34 -5.44
C ARG A 236 -20.53 -11.81 -5.55
N SER A 237 -19.49 -11.16 -6.05
CA SER A 237 -19.47 -9.71 -6.28
C SER A 237 -18.69 -9.38 -7.55
N ARG A 238 -18.94 -8.20 -8.14
CA ARG A 238 -18.09 -7.69 -9.24
C ARG A 238 -16.71 -7.28 -8.75
N GLN A 239 -16.60 -6.89 -7.48
CA GLN A 239 -15.37 -6.38 -6.88
C GLN A 239 -14.54 -7.45 -6.17
N VAL A 240 -15.05 -8.66 -6.01
CA VAL A 240 -14.34 -9.77 -5.38
C VAL A 240 -14.32 -10.92 -6.38
N VAL A 241 -13.13 -11.22 -6.89
CA VAL A 241 -12.97 -12.10 -8.05
C VAL A 241 -11.99 -13.20 -7.69
N LEU A 242 -12.37 -14.46 -7.92
CA LEU A 242 -11.44 -15.58 -7.87
C LEU A 242 -10.52 -15.52 -9.09
N VAL A 243 -9.21 -15.48 -8.85
CA VAL A 243 -8.20 -15.65 -9.90
C VAL A 243 -8.36 -17.05 -10.50
N TRP A 244 -8.44 -17.11 -11.84
CA TRP A 244 -8.55 -18.36 -12.56
C TRP A 244 -7.32 -19.24 -12.32
N GLN A 245 -7.54 -20.52 -12.04
CA GLN A 245 -6.50 -21.52 -11.82
C GLN A 245 -6.70 -22.66 -12.81
N GLU A 246 -5.60 -23.10 -13.41
CA GLU A 246 -5.58 -24.20 -14.38
C GLU A 246 -4.45 -25.18 -14.06
N LYS A 247 -4.64 -26.48 -14.33
CA LYS A 247 -3.56 -27.45 -14.17
C LYS A 247 -2.60 -27.40 -15.35
N VAL A 248 -1.32 -27.34 -15.05
CA VAL A 248 -0.22 -27.38 -16.01
C VAL A 248 -0.11 -28.79 -16.60
N ARG A 249 -0.01 -28.86 -17.93
CA ARG A 249 0.11 -30.11 -18.70
C ARG A 249 1.58 -30.50 -18.87
N ASP A 250 2.42 -29.51 -19.15
CA ASP A 250 3.85 -29.63 -19.37
C ASP A 250 4.51 -28.25 -19.27
N ARG A 251 5.84 -28.20 -19.43
CA ARG A 251 6.62 -26.96 -19.48
C ARG A 251 6.14 -26.00 -20.56
N GLN A 252 5.87 -26.51 -21.77
CA GLN A 252 5.49 -25.68 -22.91
C GLN A 252 4.17 -24.95 -22.65
N HIS A 253 3.24 -25.59 -21.95
CA HIS A 253 1.97 -24.98 -21.54
C HIS A 253 2.19 -23.70 -20.70
N VAL A 254 3.15 -23.72 -19.78
CA VAL A 254 3.49 -22.54 -18.95
C VAL A 254 4.09 -21.43 -19.81
N LEU A 255 4.97 -21.77 -20.75
CA LEU A 255 5.63 -20.81 -21.64
C LEU A 255 4.64 -20.17 -22.62
N ASP A 256 3.74 -20.96 -23.19
CA ASP A 256 2.68 -20.47 -24.07
C ASP A 256 1.71 -19.56 -23.31
N HIS A 257 1.33 -19.96 -22.09
CA HIS A 257 0.48 -19.14 -21.23
C HIS A 257 1.17 -17.83 -20.84
N LEU A 258 2.46 -17.88 -20.49
CA LEU A 258 3.27 -16.69 -20.21
C LEU A 258 3.25 -15.72 -21.40
N LYS A 259 3.58 -16.21 -22.59
CA LYS A 259 3.58 -15.41 -23.83
C LYS A 259 2.20 -14.79 -24.10
N HIS A 260 1.13 -15.57 -23.92
CA HIS A 260 -0.23 -15.09 -24.10
C HIS A 260 -0.59 -13.97 -23.10
N ILE A 261 -0.25 -14.13 -21.82
CA ILE A 261 -0.47 -13.11 -20.79
C ILE A 261 0.31 -11.84 -21.11
N GLU A 262 1.57 -11.95 -21.51
CA GLU A 262 2.43 -10.82 -21.87
C GLU A 262 1.90 -10.07 -23.11
N GLN A 263 1.42 -10.78 -24.13
CA GLN A 263 0.77 -10.17 -25.30
C GLN A 263 -0.45 -9.31 -24.94
N LEU A 264 -1.14 -9.66 -23.86
CA LEU A 264 -2.28 -8.90 -23.36
C LEU A 264 -1.88 -7.85 -22.31
N GLY A 265 -0.59 -7.59 -22.11
CA GLY A 265 -0.03 -6.61 -21.16
C GLY A 265 -0.01 -7.06 -19.70
N GLY A 266 -0.13 -8.37 -19.45
CA GLY A 266 -0.05 -8.95 -18.10
C GLY A 266 1.39 -9.14 -17.64
N GLU A 267 1.58 -9.42 -16.36
CA GLU A 267 2.91 -9.39 -15.73
C GLU A 267 3.70 -10.70 -15.82
N GLY A 268 3.00 -11.83 -15.90
CA GLY A 268 3.61 -13.15 -15.89
C GLY A 268 2.68 -14.25 -15.40
N VAL A 269 3.25 -15.35 -14.89
CA VAL A 269 2.51 -16.52 -14.40
C VAL A 269 2.92 -16.85 -12.97
N MET A 270 1.96 -17.31 -12.16
CA MET A 270 2.18 -17.87 -10.84
C MET A 270 1.95 -19.38 -10.89
N LEU A 271 2.85 -20.17 -10.32
CA LEU A 271 2.73 -21.62 -10.20
C LEU A 271 2.54 -22.02 -8.74
N ARG A 272 1.59 -22.91 -8.45
CA ARG A 272 1.32 -23.43 -7.11
C ARG A 272 1.41 -24.95 -7.07
N LYS A 273 2.22 -25.47 -6.14
CA LYS A 273 2.45 -26.90 -5.96
C LYS A 273 1.16 -27.61 -5.52
N PRO A 274 0.77 -28.72 -6.14
CA PRO A 274 -0.39 -29.51 -5.72
C PRO A 274 -0.23 -30.04 -4.30
N GLY A 275 -1.33 -30.14 -3.56
CA GLY A 275 -1.33 -30.66 -2.18
C GLY A 275 -0.61 -29.77 -1.16
N SER A 276 -0.09 -28.60 -1.55
CA SER A 276 0.71 -27.77 -0.64
C SER A 276 -0.14 -27.00 0.37
N ALA A 277 0.33 -26.97 1.62
CA ALA A 277 -0.16 -26.07 2.66
C ALA A 277 0.15 -24.60 2.33
N TYR A 278 -0.50 -23.66 3.02
CA TYR A 278 -0.13 -22.25 3.00
C TYR A 278 0.99 -22.00 4.02
N GLU A 279 2.15 -21.55 3.55
CA GLU A 279 3.30 -21.24 4.40
C GLU A 279 3.46 -19.73 4.57
N PHE A 280 3.51 -19.24 5.80
CA PHE A 280 3.72 -17.81 6.11
C PHE A 280 5.21 -17.43 5.98
N LYS A 281 5.79 -17.70 4.81
CA LYS A 281 7.18 -17.40 4.45
C LYS A 281 7.35 -17.45 2.93
N ARG A 282 8.56 -17.12 2.47
CA ARG A 282 9.00 -17.51 1.12
C ARG A 282 9.10 -19.02 1.00
N SER A 283 8.49 -19.60 -0.03
CA SER A 283 8.39 -21.05 -0.19
C SER A 283 8.61 -21.47 -1.64
N GLY A 284 9.17 -22.67 -1.82
CA GLY A 284 9.25 -23.34 -3.12
C GLY A 284 7.91 -23.92 -3.58
N THR A 285 6.86 -23.87 -2.75
CA THR A 285 5.51 -24.30 -3.13
C THR A 285 4.77 -23.27 -3.99
N LEU A 286 5.23 -22.02 -4.01
CA LEU A 286 4.70 -20.96 -4.85
C LEU A 286 5.83 -20.38 -5.69
N LEU A 287 5.69 -20.38 -7.01
CA LEU A 287 6.70 -19.85 -7.92
C LEU A 287 6.12 -18.75 -8.81
N LYS A 288 6.98 -17.84 -9.25
CA LYS A 288 6.67 -16.79 -10.21
C LYS A 288 7.51 -16.99 -11.47
N VAL A 289 6.84 -16.93 -12.62
CA VAL A 289 7.42 -17.00 -13.96
C VAL A 289 7.25 -15.64 -14.60
N LYS A 290 8.35 -15.04 -15.06
CA LYS A 290 8.36 -13.77 -15.77
C LYS A 290 9.50 -13.79 -16.78
N THR A 291 9.29 -13.21 -17.95
CA THR A 291 10.43 -12.81 -18.79
C THR A 291 11.16 -11.65 -18.12
N PHE A 292 12.49 -11.67 -18.21
CA PHE A 292 13.33 -10.52 -17.94
C PHE A 292 13.89 -10.08 -19.28
N TYR A 293 13.72 -8.80 -19.61
CA TYR A 293 14.40 -8.19 -20.74
C TYR A 293 15.62 -7.49 -20.21
N ASP A 294 16.79 -7.94 -20.65
CA ASP A 294 18.03 -7.23 -20.41
C ASP A 294 18.23 -6.21 -21.53
N ALA A 295 18.81 -5.07 -21.15
CA ALA A 295 19.17 -4.02 -22.08
C ALA A 295 20.43 -3.32 -21.57
N GLU A 296 21.20 -2.79 -22.50
CA GLU A 296 22.38 -1.99 -22.20
C GLU A 296 22.00 -0.52 -22.03
N ALA A 297 22.71 0.18 -21.15
CA ALA A 297 22.54 1.61 -20.93
C ALA A 297 23.91 2.28 -20.71
N LEU A 298 24.05 3.50 -21.21
CA LEU A 298 25.25 4.31 -21.02
C LEU A 298 25.24 4.92 -19.62
N VAL A 299 26.30 4.71 -18.84
CA VAL A 299 26.48 5.40 -17.56
C VAL A 299 26.84 6.87 -17.83
N THR A 300 25.94 7.78 -17.47
CA THR A 300 26.10 9.24 -17.66
C THR A 300 26.45 9.98 -16.37
N GLY A 301 26.46 9.29 -15.23
CA GLY A 301 26.93 9.87 -13.99
C GLY A 301 26.68 9.02 -12.76
N TYR A 302 26.90 9.62 -11.59
CA TYR A 302 26.85 8.96 -10.30
C TYR A 302 26.01 9.77 -9.30
N LEU A 303 25.28 9.08 -8.44
CA LEU A 303 24.59 9.66 -7.29
C LEU A 303 25.27 9.22 -6.00
N PRO A 304 25.56 10.14 -5.06
CA PRO A 304 26.24 9.80 -3.82
C PRO A 304 25.36 8.90 -2.93
N GLY A 305 25.99 7.90 -2.33
CA GLY A 305 25.34 6.97 -1.41
C GLY A 305 24.94 7.62 -0.09
N LYS A 306 23.88 7.07 0.52
CA LYS A 306 23.33 7.51 1.82
C LYS A 306 23.36 6.35 2.82
N GLY A 307 23.30 6.68 4.12
CA GLY A 307 23.30 5.68 5.20
C GLY A 307 24.56 4.82 5.17
N LYS A 308 24.39 3.49 5.08
CA LYS A 308 25.50 2.53 5.02
C LYS A 308 26.43 2.71 3.80
N HIS A 309 26.00 3.45 2.77
CA HIS A 309 26.78 3.74 1.57
C HIS A 309 27.34 5.18 1.53
N LYS A 310 27.37 5.89 2.65
CA LYS A 310 27.94 7.24 2.71
C LYS A 310 29.43 7.19 2.33
N GLY A 311 29.85 8.07 1.41
CA GLY A 311 31.23 8.11 0.90
C GLY A 311 31.50 7.19 -0.29
N ALA A 312 30.50 6.45 -0.77
CA ALA A 312 30.57 5.65 -1.98
C ALA A 312 29.51 6.08 -3.01
N THR A 313 29.60 5.58 -4.24
CA THR A 313 28.53 5.67 -5.24
C THR A 313 27.30 4.90 -4.75
N GLY A 314 26.16 5.57 -4.67
CA GLY A 314 24.88 4.99 -4.28
C GLY A 314 24.07 4.45 -5.46
N ALA A 315 24.06 5.17 -6.58
CA ALA A 315 23.40 4.75 -7.82
C ALA A 315 24.12 5.33 -9.04
N LEU A 316 23.98 4.66 -10.18
CA LEU A 316 24.40 5.16 -11.48
C LEU A 316 23.24 5.93 -12.12
N LYS A 317 23.55 7.01 -12.82
CA LYS A 317 22.63 7.62 -13.77
C LYS A 317 22.89 6.98 -15.11
N CYS A 318 21.86 6.42 -15.71
CA CYS A 318 21.96 5.65 -16.93
C CYS A 318 21.08 6.26 -18.01
N GLN A 319 21.52 6.18 -19.27
CA GLN A 319 20.74 6.54 -20.44
C GLN A 319 20.59 5.32 -21.35
N MET A 320 19.36 4.94 -21.64
CA MET A 320 19.04 3.88 -22.59
C MET A 320 19.34 4.32 -24.03
N ALA A 321 19.49 3.37 -24.96
CA ALA A 321 19.57 3.67 -26.40
C ALA A 321 18.36 4.47 -26.92
N SER A 322 17.19 4.35 -26.27
CA SER A 322 15.99 5.15 -26.55
C SER A 322 16.09 6.63 -26.14
N GLY A 323 17.18 7.02 -25.45
CA GLY A 323 17.37 8.34 -24.86
C GLY A 323 16.74 8.51 -23.47
N SER A 324 15.96 7.53 -22.98
CA SER A 324 15.37 7.56 -21.63
C SER A 324 16.44 7.52 -20.54
N VAL A 325 16.31 8.39 -19.53
CA VAL A 325 17.26 8.52 -18.41
C VAL A 325 16.65 7.99 -17.12
N PHE A 326 17.41 7.22 -16.34
CA PHE A 326 17.02 6.65 -15.05
C PHE A 326 18.17 6.61 -14.05
#